data_AF-A0A7Y2JD18-F1
#
_entry.id   AF-A0A7Y2JD18-F1
#
_cell.length_a   1.000
_cell.length_b   1.000
_cell.length_c   1.000
_cell.angle_alpha   90.00
_cell.angle_beta   90.00
_cell.angle_gamma   90.00
#
_symmetry.space_group_name_H-M   'P 1'
#
loop_
_entity.id
_entity.type
_entity.pdbx_description
1 polymer ?
#
loop_
_entity_poly.entity_id
_entity_poly.type
_entity_poly.pdbx_seq_one_letter_code
_entity_poly.pdbx_strand_id
1 'polypeptide(L)' 'PLRRAIQKHLQDPLALLILKGEFREGDSVLVDADGNTGFSFRKS' A
#
# COMPACT_ATOMS: atom_id res chain seq x y z
N PRO A 1 -8.56 -6.50 16.25
CA PRO A 1 -7.80 -7.39 15.33
C PRO A 1 -7.70 -6.84 13.90
N LEU A 2 -8.84 -6.47 13.30
CA LEU A 2 -8.92 -5.96 11.93
C LEU A 2 -8.05 -4.72 11.67
N ARG A 3 -8.09 -3.71 12.55
CA ARG A 3 -7.24 -2.51 12.45
C ARG A 3 -5.75 -2.86 12.32
N ARG A 4 -5.26 -3.83 13.09
CA ARG A 4 -3.86 -4.28 13.04
C ARG A 4 -3.54 -5.00 11.73
N ALA A 5 -4.49 -5.73 11.16
CA ALA A 5 -4.32 -6.37 9.86
C ALA A 5 -4.21 -5.33 8.74
N ILE A 6 -5.08 -4.31 8.73
CA ILE A 6 -5.00 -3.19 7.77
C ILE A 6 -3.65 -2.48 7.91
N GLN A 7 -3.22 -2.18 9.13
CA GLN A 7 -1.93 -1.54 9.36
C GLN A 7 -0.79 -2.37 8.78
N LYS A 8 -0.68 -3.64 9.20
CA LYS A 8 0.43 -4.52 8.82
C LYS A 8 0.48 -4.83 7.32
N HIS A 9 -0.67 -5.05 6.69
CA HIS A 9 -0.73 -5.55 5.31
C HIS A 9 -0.94 -4.46 4.26
N LEU A 10 -1.41 -3.27 4.66
CA LEU A 10 -1.67 -2.17 3.73
C LEU A 10 -0.87 -0.92 4.08
N GLN A 11 -0.98 -0.43 5.32
CA GLN A 11 -0.39 0.85 5.71
C GLN A 11 1.14 0.79 5.78
N ASP A 12 1.71 -0.23 6.44
CA ASP A 12 3.15 -0.35 6.61
C ASP A 12 3.88 -0.50 5.25
N PRO A 13 3.42 -1.33 4.29
CA PRO A 13 4.00 -1.38 2.94
C PRO A 13 3.87 -0.06 2.17
N LEU A 14 2.69 0.59 2.22
CA LEU A 14 2.49 1.86 1.53
C LEU A 14 3.41 2.96 2.09
N ALA A 15 3.60 3.01 3.41
CA ALA A 15 4.52 3.95 4.04
C ALA A 15 5.96 3.78 3.52
N LEU A 16 6.43 2.54 3.36
CA LEU A 16 7.75 2.27 2.78
C LEU A 16 7.87 2.76 1.34
N LEU A 17 6.83 2.58 0.51
CA LEU A 17 6.83 3.02 -0.89
C LEU A 17 6.81 4.55 -1.00
N ILE A 18 6.11 5.25 -0.10
CA ILE A 18 6.16 6.72 0.02
C ILE A 18 7.57 7.18 0.40
N LEU A 19 8.19 6.54 1.40
CA LEU A 19 9.56 6.89 1.83
C LEU A 19 10.61 6.67 0.71
N LYS A 20 10.39 5.69 -0.16
CA LYS A 20 11.21 5.47 -1.37
C LYS A 20 10.95 6.52 -2.47
N GLY A 21 9.92 7.34 -2.33
CA GLY A 21 9.51 8.33 -3.32
C GLY A 21 8.72 7.76 -4.49
N GLU A 22 8.27 6.50 -4.41
CA GLU A 22 7.46 5.87 -5.45
C GLU A 22 6.06 6.50 -5.52
N PHE A 23 5.49 6.86 -4.37
CA PHE A 23 4.23 7.62 -4.26
C PHE A 23 4.47 8.96 -3.56
N ARG A 24 3.73 9.99 -3.96
CA ARG A 24 3.85 11.35 -3.45
C ARG A 24 2.48 11.92 -3.09
N GLU A 25 2.51 13.04 -2.38
CA GLU A 25 1.30 13.81 -2.11
C GLU A 25 0.55 14.15 -3.40
N GLY A 26 -0.77 13.96 -3.38
CA GLY A 26 -1.65 14.15 -4.54
C GLY A 26 -1.79 12.91 -5.43
N ASP A 27 -0.95 11.89 -5.29
CA ASP A 27 -1.11 10.64 -6.05
C ASP A 27 -2.36 9.89 -5.61
N SER A 28 -3.15 9.43 -6.58
CA SER A 28 -4.20 8.44 -6.35
C SER A 28 -3.60 7.04 -6.49
N VAL A 29 -3.61 6.27 -5.40
CA VAL A 29 -3.04 4.92 -5.35
C VAL A 29 -4.14 3.88 -5.39
N LEU A 30 -4.13 3.06 -6.44
CA LEU A 30 -5.00 1.91 -6.59
C LEU A 30 -4.36 0.69 -5.94
N VAL A 31 -5.15 -0.02 -5.13
CA VAL A 31 -4.70 -1.19 -4.38
C VAL A 31 -5.58 -2.38 -4.74
N ASP A 32 -4.95 -3.46 -5.19
CA ASP A 32 -5.61 -4.73 -5.51
C ASP A 32 -5.00 -5.87 -4.68
N ALA A 33 -5.82 -6.86 -4.34
CA ALA A 33 -5.32 -8.10 -3.76
C ALA A 33 -4.53 -8.89 -4.82
N ASP A 34 -3.29 -9.23 -4.51
CA ASP A 34 -2.47 -10.13 -5.32
C ASP A 34 -2.32 -11.45 -4.57
N GLY A 35 -2.79 -12.53 -5.19
CA GLY A 35 -2.80 -13.88 -4.61
C GLY A 35 -1.43 -14.40 -4.18
N ASN A 36 -0.33 -13.82 -4.67
CA ASN A 36 1.03 -14.22 -4.30
C ASN A 36 1.70 -13.29 -3.28
N THR A 37 1.41 -11.98 -3.30
CA THR A 37 2.17 -10.97 -2.53
C THR A 37 1.31 -10.25 -1.47
N GLY A 38 0.02 -10.54 -1.41
CA GLY A 38 -0.96 -9.91 -0.53
C GLY A 38 -1.66 -8.75 -1.21
N PHE A 39 -0.95 -7.64 -1.45
CA PHE A 39 -1.50 -6.46 -2.12
C PHE A 39 -0.51 -5.87 -3.11
N SER A 40 -1.02 -5.42 -4.25
CA SER A 40 -0.28 -4.65 -5.25
C SER A 40 -0.71 -3.18 -5.24
N PHE A 41 0.22 -2.27 -5.50
CA PHE A 41 0.00 -0.83 -5.48
C PHE A 41 0.36 -0.24 -6.84
N ARG A 42 -0.53 0.56 -7.44
CA ARG A 42 -0.28 1.26 -8.72
C ARG A 42 -0.81 2.69 -8.66
N LYS A 43 -0.21 3.61 -9.43
CA LYS A 43 -0.78 4.96 -9.61
C LYS A 43 -1.96 4.89 -10.57
N SER A 44 -3.01 5.66 -10.28
CA SER A 44 -4.08 5.96 -11.23
C SER A 44 -3.67 7.01 -12.25
#